data_AF-A0A8B6M0K9-F1
#
_entry.id   AF-A0A8B6M0K9-F1
#
_cell.length_a   1.000
_cell.length_b   1.000
_cell.length_c   1.000
_cell.angle_alpha   90.00
_cell.angle_beta   90.00
_cell.angle_gamma   90.00
#
_symmetry.space_group_name_H-M   'P 1'
#
loop_
_entity.id
_entity.type
_entity.pdbx_description
1 polymer ?
#
loop_
_entity_poly.entity_id
_entity_poly.type
_entity_poly.pdbx_seq_one_letter_code
_entity_poly.pdbx_strand_id
1 'polypeptide(L)' 'MQARCEIVAQDWDGIIPGLVARKFDLIVASMAITKQRRQRVDFSDKYKETISRFVAKKGTPADVSPAASTTSSATW' A
#
# COMPACT_ATOMS: atom_id res chain seq x y z
N MET A 1 -7.06 -0.16 -26.79
CA MET A 1 -5.59 -0.30 -26.89
C MET A 1 -5.23 -1.69 -26.39
N GLN A 2 -4.46 -2.49 -27.12
CA GLN A 2 -3.95 -3.79 -26.66
C GLN A 2 -2.47 -3.62 -26.38
N ALA A 3 -2.04 -3.88 -25.14
CA ALA A 3 -0.65 -3.78 -24.71
C ALA A 3 -0.18 -5.15 -24.20
N ARG A 4 1.08 -5.49 -24.47
CA ARG A 4 1.73 -6.66 -23.88
C ARG A 4 2.28 -6.25 -22.51
N CYS A 5 1.72 -6.82 -21.46
CA CYS A 5 2.16 -6.58 -20.08
C CYS A 5 2.89 -7.81 -19.54
N GLU A 6 4.03 -7.58 -18.90
CA GLU A 6 4.73 -8.58 -18.10
C GLU A 6 4.64 -8.18 -16.63
N ILE A 7 4.31 -9.15 -15.76
CA ILE A 7 4.23 -8.92 -14.33
C ILE A 7 5.56 -9.35 -13.71
N VAL A 8 6.22 -8.40 -13.06
CA VAL A 8 7.47 -8.62 -12.33
C VAL A 8 7.27 -8.31 -10.85
N ALA A 9 7.96 -9.06 -9.99
CA ALA A 9 7.96 -8.80 -8.55
C ALA A 9 9.00 -7.73 -8.19
N GLN A 10 8.62 -6.82 -7.29
CA GLN A 10 9.49 -5.75 -6.79
C GLN A 10 9.21 -5.54 -5.30
N ASP A 11 10.26 -5.41 -4.51
CA ASP A 11 10.15 -5.08 -3.09
C ASP A 11 9.50 -3.71 -2.88
N TRP A 12 8.64 -3.64 -1.87
CA TRP A 12 7.80 -2.47 -1.61
C TRP A 12 8.58 -1.19 -1.36
N ASP A 13 9.67 -1.28 -0.59
CA ASP A 13 10.50 -0.12 -0.23
C ASP A 13 11.13 0.54 -1.46
N GLY A 14 11.42 -0.26 -2.49
CA GLY A 14 12.01 0.17 -3.75
C GLY A 14 11.01 0.46 -4.87
N ILE A 15 9.70 0.27 -4.66
CA ILE A 15 8.74 0.25 -5.76
C ILE A 15 8.54 1.63 -6.41
N ILE A 16 8.56 2.72 -5.64
CA ILE A 16 8.46 4.08 -6.20
C ILE A 16 9.78 4.53 -6.84
N PRO A 17 10.95 4.38 -6.18
CA PRO A 17 12.24 4.65 -6.82
C PRO A 17 12.47 3.84 -8.10
N GLY A 18 12.03 2.57 -8.13
CA GLY A 18 12.12 1.71 -9.31
C GLY A 18 11.31 2.23 -10.50
N LEU A 19 10.09 2.75 -10.24
CA LEU A 19 9.27 3.40 -11.26
C LEU A 19 9.95 4.66 -11.81
N VAL A 20 10.46 5.53 -10.92
CA VAL A 20 11.15 6.76 -11.30
C VAL A 20 12.44 6.48 -12.08
N ALA A 21 13.16 5.42 -11.70
CA ALA A 21 14.34 4.92 -12.40
C ALA A 21 14.00 4.13 -13.69
N ARG A 22 12.72 4.04 -14.06
CA ARG A 22 12.21 3.36 -15.26
C ARG A 22 12.57 1.88 -15.34
N LYS A 23 12.63 1.19 -14.20
CA LYS A 23 12.79 -0.28 -14.17
C LYS A 23 11.52 -1.03 -14.60
N PHE A 24 10.37 -0.36 -14.52
CA PHE A 24 9.05 -0.79 -14.97
C PHE A 24 8.18 0.45 -15.19
N ASP A 25 7.07 0.28 -15.91
CA ASP A 25 6.24 1.40 -16.36
C ASP A 25 4.97 1.62 -15.52
N LEU A 26 4.55 0.62 -14.73
CA LEU A 26 3.30 0.66 -13.97
C LEU A 26 3.46 -0.08 -12.64
N ILE A 27 2.81 0.45 -11.59
CA ILE A 27 2.66 -0.24 -10.31
C ILE A 27 1.21 -0.70 -10.14
N VAL A 28 1.01 -2.01 -9.98
CA VAL A 28 -0.30 -2.61 -9.64
C VAL A 28 -0.16 -3.44 -8.36
N ALA A 29 -0.12 -2.75 -7.22
CA ALA A 29 0.21 -3.37 -5.93
C ALA A 29 -0.66 -2.85 -4.76
N SER A 30 -1.94 -2.55 -5.01
CA SER A 30 -2.89 -2.02 -4.00
C SER A 30 -2.36 -0.76 -3.28
N MET A 31 -1.64 0.08 -4.01
CA MET A 31 -1.03 1.28 -3.46
C MET A 31 -2.08 2.34 -3.17
N ALA A 32 -2.18 2.73 -1.89
CA ALA A 32 -3.01 3.85 -1.49
C ALA A 32 -2.51 5.16 -2.10
N ILE A 33 -3.45 5.95 -2.64
CA ILE A 33 -3.18 7.26 -3.23
C ILE A 33 -3.07 8.30 -2.10
N THR A 34 -1.85 8.66 -1.72
CA THR A 34 -1.58 9.65 -0.67
C THR A 34 -1.03 10.95 -1.26
N LYS A 35 -1.16 12.07 -0.53
CA LYS A 35 -0.59 13.37 -0.96
C LYS A 35 0.92 13.26 -1.20
N GLN A 36 1.63 12.60 -0.30
CA GLN A 36 3.08 12.42 -0.39
C GLN A 36 3.50 11.62 -1.64
N ARG A 37 2.76 10.55 -1.99
CA ARG A 37 3.08 9.76 -3.19
C ARG A 37 2.74 10.50 -4.47
N ARG A 38 1.62 11.26 -4.49
CA ARG A 38 1.25 12.13 -5.63
C ARG A 38 2.25 13.23 -5.93
N GLN A 39 3.11 13.60 -4.98
CA GLN A 39 4.21 14.54 -5.25
C GLN A 39 5.37 13.90 -6.03
N ARG A 40 5.42 12.57 -6.11
CA ARG A 40 6.53 11.82 -6.72
C ARG A 40 6.13 11.09 -8.00
N VAL A 41 4.89 10.62 -8.08
CA VAL A 41 4.38 9.81 -9.20
C VAL A 41 2.91 10.13 -9.46
N ASP A 42 2.52 9.97 -10.71
CA ASP A 42 1.12 10.05 -11.11
C ASP A 42 0.37 8.76 -10.76
N PHE A 43 -0.94 8.90 -10.56
CA PHE A 43 -1.84 7.78 -10.32
C PHE A 43 -2.94 7.79 -11.39
N SER A 44 -3.36 6.59 -11.79
CA SER A 44 -4.61 6.43 -12.54
C SER A 44 -5.81 6.75 -11.64
N ASP A 45 -7.00 6.74 -12.24
CA ASP A 45 -8.23 6.61 -11.48
C ASP A 45 -8.17 5.38 -10.58
N LYS A 46 -8.77 5.51 -9.40
CA LYS A 46 -8.78 4.47 -8.38
C LYS A 46 -9.55 3.24 -8.91
N TYR A 47 -8.87 2.11 -9.01
CA TYR A 47 -9.49 0.85 -9.45
C TYR A 47 -10.09 0.01 -8.29
N LYS A 48 -9.77 0.32 -7.03
CA LYS A 48 -10.25 -0.41 -5.85
C LYS A 48 -10.32 0.48 -4.60
N GLU A 49 -11.36 0.32 -3.79
CA GLU A 49 -11.36 0.74 -2.38
C GLU A 49 -11.05 -0.45 -1.47
N THR A 50 -10.15 -0.26 -0.52
CA THR A 50 -9.84 -1.27 0.50
C THR A 50 -10.11 -0.68 1.87
N ILE A 51 -10.91 -1.37 2.66
CA ILE A 51 -11.20 -0.98 4.04
C ILE A 51 -10.24 -1.72 4.97
N SER A 52 -9.48 -0.97 5.77
CA SER A 52 -8.62 -1.54 6.80
C SER A 52 -9.44 -2.06 7.98
N ARG A 53 -9.02 -3.20 8.54
CA ARG A 53 -9.64 -3.84 9.71
C ARG A 53 -8.54 -4.30 10.66
N PHE A 54 -8.82 -4.25 11.95
CA PHE A 54 -8.01 -4.90 12.97
C PHE A 54 -8.24 -6.42 12.92
N VAL A 55 -7.19 -7.19 13.12
CA VAL A 55 -7.24 -8.66 13.15
C VAL A 55 -6.55 -9.13 14.42
N ALA A 56 -7.20 -10.03 15.16
CA ALA A 56 -6.68 -10.62 16.38
C ALA A 56 -6.97 -12.11 16.42
N LYS A 57 -6.20 -12.88 17.21
CA LYS A 57 -6.44 -14.31 17.42
C LYS A 57 -7.82 -14.51 18.06
N LYS A 58 -8.55 -15.55 17.65
CA LYS A 58 -9.85 -15.91 18.23
C LYS A 58 -9.73 -16.02 19.76
N GLY A 59 -10.64 -15.36 20.47
CA GLY A 59 -10.66 -15.31 21.93
C GLY A 59 -9.80 -14.19 22.54
N THR A 60 -9.12 -13.37 21.74
CA THR A 60 -8.45 -12.17 22.24
C THR A 60 -9.50 -11.09 22.54
N PRO A 61 -9.59 -10.58 23.78
CA PRO A 61 -10.35 -9.37 24.05
C PRO A 61 -9.72 -8.22 23.25
N ALA A 62 -10.43 -7.74 22.23
CA ALA A 62 -9.92 -6.70 21.35
C ALA A 62 -10.53 -5.36 21.75
N ASP A 63 -9.76 -4.54 22.46
CA ASP A 63 -10.03 -3.11 22.53
C ASP A 63 -9.45 -2.43 21.28
N VAL A 64 -10.33 -2.04 20.36
CA VAL A 64 -9.97 -1.35 19.11
C VAL A 64 -10.16 0.17 19.22
N SER A 65 -10.24 0.69 20.45
CA SER A 65 -10.33 2.13 20.69
C SER A 65 -9.05 2.86 20.24
N PRO A 66 -9.18 4.14 19.83
CA PRO A 66 -8.00 4.95 19.47
C PRO A 66 -6.93 4.97 20.57
N ALA A 67 -7.34 4.99 21.85
CA ALA A 67 -6.45 4.98 23.00
C ALA A 67 -5.66 3.67 23.15
N ALA A 68 -6.25 2.52 22.80
CA ALA A 68 -5.55 1.24 22.81
C ALA A 68 -4.58 1.09 21.61
N SER A 69 -4.91 1.69 20.47
CA SER A 69 -4.13 1.56 19.23
C SER A 69 -2.78 2.31 19.19
N THR A 70 -2.57 3.33 20.04
CA THR A 70 -1.31 4.09 20.11
C THR A 70 -0.20 3.37 20.87
N THR A 71 -0.53 2.40 21.73
CA THR A 71 0.47 1.66 22.53
C THR A 71 1.13 0.53 21.73
N SER A 72 0.44 -0.05 20.74
CA SER A 72 0.93 -1.21 19.99
C SER A 72 1.88 -0.87 18.83
N SER A 73 2.00 0.38 18.42
CA SER A 73 2.90 0.80 17.33
C SER A 73 4.36 0.98 17.77
N ALA A 74 4.66 0.84 19.07
CA ALA A 74 5.99 0.99 19.66
C ALA A 74 6.77 -0.33 19.81
N THR A 75 6.28 -1.43 19.24
CA THR A 75 6.94 -2.74 19.31
C THR A 75 6.93 -3.42 17.95
N TRP A 76 7.58 -2.78 16.98
CA TRP A 76 8.12 -3.42 15.78
C TRP A 76 9.52 -2.87 15.54
#